data_AF-A0A6N7AFI1-F1
#
_entry.id   AF-A0A6N7AFI1-F1
#
_cell.length_a   1.000
_cell.length_b   1.000
_cell.length_c   1.000
_cell.angle_alpha   90.00
_cell.angle_beta   90.00
_cell.angle_gamma   90.00
#
_symmetry.space_group_name_H-M   'P 1'
#
loop_
_entity.id
_entity.type
_entity.pdbx_description
1 polymer ?
#
loop_
_entity_poly.entity_id
_entity_poly.type
_entity_poly.pdbx_seq_one_letter_code
_entity_poly.pdbx_strand_id
1 'polypeptide(L)'
;MMNPAKGRGASPFIRQTGWRTELAALHIEEIAQKENDSVSFPQKTALQYRKWSLIHRVLYDNPFHVSERLPRHEQWSRVRDYTMKNLAEPEIVDWLTQQIDIARHLAQGISDLRPHKNGPCHAVLMEWVASRKRKALAVHHWALAAEAADVPIHVEHRHPLC
;
A
#
# COMPACT_ATOMS: atom_id res chain seq x y z
N MET A 1 -7.34 -37.10 32.11
CA MET A 1 -7.78 -35.81 31.56
C MET A 1 -6.88 -35.48 30.38
N MET A 2 -7.36 -35.70 29.15
CA MET A 2 -6.61 -35.44 27.91
C MET A 2 -6.91 -34.02 27.44
N ASN A 3 -5.87 -33.22 27.25
CA ASN A 3 -5.97 -31.91 26.60
C ASN A 3 -6.10 -32.10 25.08
N PRO A 4 -7.17 -31.63 24.41
CA PRO A 4 -7.21 -31.61 22.97
C PRO A 4 -6.33 -30.47 22.45
N ALA A 5 -5.36 -30.84 21.62
CA ALA A 5 -4.49 -29.93 20.89
C ALA A 5 -5.32 -28.90 20.09
N LYS A 6 -5.25 -27.63 20.52
CA LYS A 6 -5.82 -26.50 19.80
C LYS A 6 -4.96 -26.16 18.59
N GLY A 7 -5.61 -26.11 17.43
CA GLY A 7 -5.31 -25.14 16.38
C GLY A 7 -4.36 -25.63 15.30
N ARG A 8 -4.94 -26.24 14.25
CA ARG A 8 -4.30 -26.45 12.95
C ARG A 8 -3.81 -25.09 12.44
N GLY A 9 -2.50 -24.87 12.46
CA GLY A 9 -1.87 -23.78 11.72
C GLY A 9 -2.16 -24.01 10.24
N ALA A 10 -2.96 -23.13 9.63
CA ALA A 10 -3.09 -23.10 8.18
C ALA A 10 -1.69 -23.05 7.57
N SER A 11 -1.37 -24.04 6.73
CA SER A 11 -0.05 -24.20 6.12
C SER A 11 0.44 -22.85 5.54
N PRO A 12 1.68 -22.41 5.80
CA PRO A 12 2.25 -21.18 5.24
C PRO A 12 2.11 -21.10 3.72
N PHE A 13 2.10 -22.26 3.07
CA PHE A 13 1.94 -22.42 1.62
C PHE A 13 0.56 -22.00 1.09
N ILE A 14 -0.52 -22.25 1.86
CA ILE A 14 -1.90 -21.85 1.48
C ILE A 14 -2.10 -20.33 1.68
N ARG A 15 -1.40 -19.72 2.63
CA ARG A 15 -1.43 -18.26 2.82
C ARG A 15 -0.67 -17.52 1.71
N GLN A 16 0.40 -18.08 1.18
CA GLN A 16 1.25 -17.41 0.18
C GLN A 16 0.60 -17.25 -1.20
N THR A 17 -0.25 -18.18 -1.65
CA THR A 17 -0.92 -18.06 -2.95
C THR A 17 -2.16 -17.18 -2.86
N GLY A 18 -2.86 -17.16 -1.73
CA GLY A 18 -4.11 -16.41 -1.56
C GLY A 18 -3.95 -14.91 -1.77
N TRP A 19 -2.91 -14.29 -1.20
CA TRP A 19 -2.72 -12.84 -1.32
C TRP A 19 -2.31 -12.39 -2.72
N ARG A 20 -1.62 -13.23 -3.50
CA ARG A 20 -1.25 -12.92 -4.90
C ARG A 20 -2.49 -12.86 -5.76
N THR A 21 -3.38 -13.84 -5.61
CA THR A 21 -4.68 -13.84 -6.29
C THR A 21 -5.53 -12.67 -5.85
N GLU A 22 -5.55 -12.34 -4.56
CA GLU A 22 -6.27 -11.17 -4.03
C GLU A 22 -5.72 -9.86 -4.60
N LEU A 23 -4.39 -9.68 -4.67
CA LEU A 23 -3.78 -8.48 -5.23
C LEU A 23 -4.03 -8.37 -6.74
N ALA A 24 -3.92 -9.48 -7.48
CA ALA A 24 -4.24 -9.52 -8.90
C ALA A 24 -5.71 -9.16 -9.16
N ALA A 25 -6.65 -9.66 -8.35
CA ALA A 25 -8.05 -9.31 -8.44
C ALA A 25 -8.28 -7.80 -8.18
N LEU A 26 -7.63 -7.23 -7.17
CA LEU A 26 -7.71 -5.79 -6.91
C LEU A 26 -7.12 -4.95 -8.05
N HIS A 27 -6.07 -5.43 -8.71
CA HIS A 27 -5.47 -4.74 -9.86
C HIS A 27 -6.39 -4.75 -11.08
N ILE A 28 -7.03 -5.90 -11.36
CA ILE A 28 -8.04 -6.02 -12.42
C ILE A 28 -9.23 -5.09 -12.11
N GLU A 29 -9.70 -5.07 -10.86
CA GLU A 29 -10.76 -4.17 -10.42
C GLU A 29 -10.36 -2.70 -10.59
N GLU A 30 -9.11 -2.34 -10.27
CA GLU A 30 -8.61 -0.98 -10.43
C GLU A 30 -8.57 -0.53 -11.90
N ILE A 31 -8.12 -1.39 -12.81
CA ILE A 31 -8.13 -1.12 -14.25
C ILE A 31 -9.57 -0.93 -14.74
N ALA A 32 -10.47 -1.85 -14.36
CA ALA A 32 -11.88 -1.75 -14.73
C ALA A 32 -12.55 -0.46 -14.21
N GLN A 33 -12.21 -0.01 -13.00
CA GLN A 33 -12.71 1.25 -12.44
C GLN A 33 -12.11 2.50 -13.10
N LYS A 34 -10.89 2.42 -13.65
CA LYS A 34 -10.28 3.53 -14.42
C LYS A 34 -10.95 3.72 -15.77
N GLU A 35 -11.38 2.63 -16.40
CA GLU A 35 -12.08 2.66 -17.69
C GLU A 35 -13.58 2.97 -17.54
N ASN A 36 -14.13 2.81 -16.33
CA ASN A 36 -15.54 3.05 -16.05
C ASN A 36 -15.77 4.34 -15.26
N ASP A 37 -16.17 5.39 -15.98
CA ASP A 37 -16.51 6.70 -15.40
C ASP A 37 -17.75 6.66 -14.48
N SER A 38 -18.58 5.61 -14.58
CA SER A 38 -19.79 5.44 -13.78
C SER A 38 -19.52 5.04 -12.33
N VAL A 39 -18.29 4.65 -11.99
CA VAL A 39 -17.94 4.21 -10.63
C VAL A 39 -17.83 5.42 -9.71
N SER A 40 -18.58 5.40 -8.62
CA SER A 40 -18.61 6.50 -7.65
C SER A 40 -17.23 6.74 -7.02
N PHE A 41 -16.95 7.99 -6.65
CA PHE A 41 -15.69 8.36 -6.01
C PHE A 41 -15.42 7.60 -4.69
N PRO A 42 -16.40 7.38 -3.79
CA PRO A 42 -16.21 6.54 -2.60
C PRO A 42 -15.81 5.10 -2.92
N GLN A 43 -16.36 4.49 -3.97
CA GLN A 43 -15.97 3.13 -4.38
C GLN A 43 -14.51 3.07 -4.86
N LYS A 44 -14.08 4.05 -5.68
CA LYS A 44 -12.69 4.15 -6.15
C LYS A 44 -11.70 4.27 -4.99
N THR A 45 -12.03 5.10 -4.00
CA THR A 45 -11.16 5.33 -2.83
C THR A 45 -11.15 4.15 -1.86
N ALA A 46 -12.27 3.43 -1.72
CA ALA A 46 -12.33 2.19 -0.93
C ALA A 46 -11.43 1.10 -1.52
N LEU A 47 -11.42 0.96 -2.85
CA LEU A 47 -10.54 0.01 -3.54
C LEU A 47 -9.07 0.31 -3.29
N GLN A 48 -8.66 1.58 -3.42
CA GLN A 48 -7.29 2.01 -3.13
C GLN A 48 -6.89 1.69 -1.68
N TYR A 49 -7.77 1.96 -0.71
CA TYR A 49 -7.49 1.62 0.69
C TYR A 49 -7.33 0.11 0.91
N ARG A 50 -8.18 -0.72 0.28
CA ARG A 50 -8.06 -2.19 0.32
C ARG A 50 -6.73 -2.66 -0.27
N LYS A 51 -6.35 -2.14 -1.45
CA LYS A 51 -5.06 -2.43 -2.10
C LYS A 51 -3.88 -2.13 -1.18
N TRP A 52 -3.80 -0.91 -0.65
CA TRP A 52 -2.69 -0.52 0.24
C TRP A 52 -2.68 -1.29 1.57
N SER A 53 -3.85 -1.66 2.08
CA SER A 53 -3.95 -2.51 3.27
C SER A 53 -3.42 -3.92 3.02
N LEU A 54 -3.73 -4.50 1.86
CA LEU A 54 -3.23 -5.80 1.44
C LEU A 54 -1.71 -5.77 1.25
N ILE A 55 -1.19 -4.80 0.50
CA ILE A 55 0.25 -4.61 0.26
C ILE A 55 1.00 -4.49 1.59
N HIS A 56 0.51 -3.64 2.49
CA HIS A 56 1.12 -3.47 3.82
C HIS A 56 1.14 -4.79 4.60
N ARG A 57 0.03 -5.54 4.62
CA ARG A 57 -0.04 -6.84 5.29
C ARG A 57 0.95 -7.83 4.70
N VAL A 58 1.01 -7.93 3.37
CA VAL A 58 1.92 -8.85 2.67
C VAL A 58 3.37 -8.55 3.00
N LEU A 59 3.80 -7.29 2.93
CA LEU A 59 5.17 -6.91 3.25
C LEU A 59 5.50 -7.10 4.74
N TYR A 60 4.55 -6.82 5.63
CA TYR A 60 4.71 -7.06 7.06
C TYR A 60 4.91 -8.56 7.38
N ASP A 61 4.10 -9.42 6.77
CA ASP A 61 4.15 -10.87 6.99
C ASP A 61 5.35 -11.54 6.28
N ASN A 62 5.97 -10.85 5.31
CA ASN A 62 7.07 -11.38 4.50
C ASN A 62 8.27 -10.41 4.50
N PRO A 63 8.94 -10.22 5.65
CA PRO A 63 10.08 -9.33 5.72
C PRO A 63 11.24 -9.88 4.89
N PHE A 64 11.81 -9.06 4.03
CA PHE A 64 13.03 -9.40 3.31
C PHE A 64 14.25 -8.85 4.05
N HIS A 65 15.33 -9.63 4.06
CA HIS A 65 16.60 -9.24 4.66
C HIS A 65 17.60 -8.93 3.55
N VAL A 66 18.23 -7.76 3.64
CA VAL A 66 19.27 -7.35 2.69
C VAL A 66 20.59 -7.31 3.43
N SER A 67 21.64 -7.86 2.82
CA SER A 67 22.98 -7.83 3.39
C SER A 67 23.47 -6.38 3.51
N GLU A 68 23.83 -5.97 4.73
CA GLU A 68 24.40 -4.64 5.01
C GLU A 68 25.80 -4.45 4.42
N ARG A 69 26.45 -5.54 3.98
CA ARG A 69 27.76 -5.49 3.31
C ARG A 69 27.69 -4.97 1.88
N LEU A 70 26.49 -4.94 1.29
CA LEU A 70 26.31 -4.47 -0.08
C LEU A 70 26.27 -2.93 -0.11
N PRO A 71 26.76 -2.31 -1.19
CA PRO A 71 26.52 -0.90 -1.46
C PRO A 71 25.03 -0.57 -1.41
N ARG A 72 24.69 0.63 -0.92
CA ARG A 72 23.30 1.01 -0.65
C ARG A 72 22.37 0.91 -1.87
N HIS A 73 22.86 1.26 -3.05
CA HIS A 73 22.09 1.14 -4.29
C HIS A 73 21.82 -0.32 -4.67
N GLU A 74 22.76 -1.24 -4.43
CA GLU A 74 22.54 -2.68 -4.63
C GLU A 74 21.55 -3.25 -3.62
N GLN A 75 21.59 -2.75 -2.38
CA GLN A 75 20.59 -3.12 -1.39
C GLN A 75 19.18 -2.81 -1.91
N TRP A 76 18.97 -1.60 -2.41
CA TRP A 76 17.70 -1.18 -2.99
C TRP A 76 17.31 -1.93 -4.27
N SER A 77 18.26 -2.26 -5.15
CA SER A 77 18.01 -3.09 -6.32
C SER A 77 17.43 -4.45 -5.93
N ARG A 78 17.97 -5.10 -4.90
CA ARG A 78 17.43 -6.38 -4.42
C ARG A 78 16.02 -6.25 -3.85
N VAL A 79 15.72 -5.13 -3.18
CA VAL A 79 14.35 -4.84 -2.70
C VAL A 79 13.39 -4.68 -3.87
N ARG A 80 13.78 -3.94 -4.90
CA ARG A 80 12.98 -3.74 -6.11
C ARG A 80 12.71 -5.06 -6.80
N ASP A 81 13.73 -5.89 -7.01
CA ASP A 81 13.56 -7.16 -7.72
C ASP A 81 12.66 -8.12 -6.93
N TYR A 82 12.78 -8.15 -5.59
CA TYR A 82 11.86 -8.88 -4.72
C TYR A 82 10.43 -8.34 -4.83
N THR A 83 10.25 -7.02 -4.78
CA THR A 83 8.94 -6.35 -4.82
C THR A 83 8.27 -6.58 -6.18
N MET A 84 9.01 -6.45 -7.28
CA MET A 84 8.53 -6.67 -8.64
C MET A 84 8.07 -8.11 -8.83
N LYS A 85 8.82 -9.09 -8.33
CA LYS A 85 8.47 -10.51 -8.42
C LYS A 85 7.21 -10.87 -7.62
N ASN A 86 6.97 -10.18 -6.50
CA ASN A 86 5.93 -10.57 -5.54
C ASN A 86 4.66 -9.73 -5.65
N LEU A 87 4.79 -8.41 -5.77
CA LEU A 87 3.68 -7.46 -5.71
C LEU A 87 3.35 -6.87 -7.08
N ALA A 88 4.37 -6.67 -7.93
CA ALA A 88 4.24 -6.01 -9.24
C ALA A 88 3.48 -4.66 -9.20
N GLU A 89 3.47 -3.96 -8.06
CA GLU A 89 2.79 -2.67 -7.90
C GLU A 89 3.67 -1.54 -8.47
N PRO A 90 3.24 -0.85 -9.55
CA PRO A 90 4.09 0.13 -10.25
C PRO A 90 4.55 1.28 -9.37
N GLU A 91 3.68 1.80 -8.50
CA GLU A 91 4.03 2.93 -7.62
C GLU A 91 5.19 2.58 -6.66
N ILE A 92 5.26 1.34 -6.20
CA ILE A 92 6.37 0.89 -5.34
C ILE A 92 7.65 0.78 -6.16
N VAL A 93 7.56 0.26 -7.39
CA VAL A 93 8.70 0.08 -8.30
C VAL A 93 9.31 1.43 -8.67
N ASP A 94 8.48 2.42 -8.99
CA ASP A 94 8.93 3.79 -9.30
C ASP A 94 9.64 4.42 -8.10
N TRP A 95 9.02 4.34 -6.92
CA TRP A 95 9.61 4.87 -5.70
C TRP A 95 10.95 4.18 -5.37
N LEU A 96 11.03 2.87 -5.50
CA LEU A 96 12.27 2.11 -5.28
C LEU A 96 13.36 2.47 -6.31
N THR A 97 12.97 2.71 -7.57
CA THR A 97 13.90 3.13 -8.62
C THR A 97 14.51 4.49 -8.27
N GLN A 98 13.71 5.43 -7.78
CA GLN A 98 14.20 6.71 -7.26
C GLN A 98 15.20 6.52 -6.10
N GLN A 99 14.93 5.59 -5.17
CA GLN A 99 15.87 5.31 -4.07
C GLN A 99 17.21 4.73 -4.56
N ILE A 100 17.18 3.89 -5.61
CA ILE A 100 18.39 3.36 -6.24
C ILE A 100 19.22 4.50 -6.83
N ASP A 101 18.60 5.42 -7.56
CA ASP A 101 19.30 6.52 -8.22
C ASP A 101 19.88 7.51 -7.21
N ILE A 102 19.13 7.86 -6.16
CA ILE A 102 19.66 8.66 -5.05
C ILE A 102 20.88 7.97 -4.42
N ALA A 103 20.80 6.66 -4.16
CA ALA A 103 21.90 5.92 -3.57
C ALA A 103 23.13 5.80 -4.50
N ARG A 104 22.93 5.78 -5.82
CA ARG A 104 24.02 5.81 -6.81
C ARG A 104 24.71 7.17 -6.83
N HIS A 105 23.96 8.25 -6.88
CA HIS A 105 24.52 9.61 -6.87
C HIS A 105 25.29 9.90 -5.58
N LEU A 106 24.77 9.47 -4.43
CA LEU A 106 25.48 9.58 -3.16
C LEU A 106 26.80 8.79 -3.16
N ALA A 107 26.82 7.60 -3.76
CA ALA A 107 28.05 6.81 -3.89
C ALA A 107 29.09 7.46 -4.81
N GLN A 108 28.66 8.31 -5.75
CA GLN A 108 29.52 9.10 -6.64
C GLN A 108 29.94 10.45 -6.03
N GLY A 109 29.52 10.77 -4.81
CA GLY A 109 29.82 12.05 -4.15
C GLY A 109 28.93 13.22 -4.57
N ILE A 110 27.86 12.96 -5.34
CA ILE A 110 26.87 13.99 -5.74
C ILE A 110 25.88 14.16 -4.58
N SER A 111 26.08 15.21 -3.77
CA SER A 111 25.35 15.43 -2.52
C SER A 111 24.04 16.21 -2.66
N ASP A 112 23.70 16.67 -3.87
CA ASP A 112 22.51 17.48 -4.11
C ASP A 112 21.20 16.71 -3.91
N LEU A 113 21.27 15.38 -3.89
CA LEU A 113 20.14 14.51 -3.59
C LEU A 113 20.22 14.00 -2.16
N ARG A 114 19.28 14.46 -1.32
CA ARG A 114 19.16 13.97 0.06
C ARG A 114 18.39 12.65 0.09
N PRO A 115 18.91 11.61 0.76
CA PRO A 115 18.12 10.41 0.99
C PRO A 115 16.95 10.72 1.92
N HIS A 116 15.79 10.13 1.66
CA HIS A 116 14.61 10.31 2.52
C HIS A 116 14.88 9.87 3.96
N LYS A 117 15.64 8.79 4.15
CA LYS A 117 16.01 8.27 5.48
C LYS A 117 17.20 7.31 5.42
N ASN A 118 18.07 7.38 6.43
CA ASN A 118 19.11 6.38 6.66
C ASN A 118 18.56 5.29 7.60
N GLY A 119 18.64 4.02 7.19
CA GLY A 119 18.13 2.88 7.96
C GLY A 119 17.99 1.61 7.11
N PRO A 120 17.60 0.46 7.68
CA PRO A 120 17.40 -0.77 6.89
C PRO A 120 16.38 -0.58 5.76
N CYS A 121 16.66 -1.06 4.55
CA CYS A 121 15.78 -0.85 3.38
C CYS A 121 14.34 -1.31 3.64
N HIS A 122 14.16 -2.44 4.32
CA HIS A 122 12.83 -2.95 4.66
C HIS A 122 12.05 -2.01 5.58
N ALA A 123 12.69 -1.46 6.62
CA ALA A 123 12.04 -0.55 7.55
C ALA A 123 11.59 0.75 6.84
N VAL A 124 12.44 1.30 5.98
CA VAL A 124 12.13 2.51 5.21
C VAL A 124 11.01 2.26 4.20
N LEU A 125 11.01 1.12 3.50
CA LEU A 125 9.90 0.73 2.62
C LEU A 125 8.59 0.59 3.40
N MET A 126 8.61 -0.10 4.56
CA MET A 126 7.41 -0.29 5.38
C MET A 126 6.82 1.04 5.86
N GLU A 127 7.65 2.00 6.25
CA GLU A 127 7.21 3.34 6.65
C GLU A 127 6.54 4.10 5.49
N TRP A 128 7.12 4.00 4.28
CA TRP A 128 6.53 4.59 3.09
C TRP A 128 5.18 3.95 2.74
N VAL A 129 5.10 2.61 2.73
CA VAL A 129 3.85 1.86 2.46
C VAL A 129 2.78 2.17 3.52
N ALA A 130 3.14 2.23 4.80
CA ALA A 130 2.22 2.61 5.88
C ALA A 130 1.67 4.04 5.67
N SER A 131 2.49 4.95 5.16
CA SER A 131 2.07 6.32 4.83
C SER A 131 1.11 6.35 3.63
N ARG A 132 1.34 5.53 2.59
CA ARG A 132 0.39 5.33 1.48
C ARG A 132 -0.95 4.80 1.96
N LYS A 133 -0.95 3.78 2.82
CA LYS A 133 -2.16 3.23 3.46
C LYS A 133 -2.93 4.30 4.23
N ARG A 134 -2.26 5.09 5.08
CA ARG A 134 -2.89 6.18 5.85
C ARG A 134 -3.50 7.24 4.95
N LYS A 135 -2.79 7.63 3.87
CA LYS A 135 -3.31 8.58 2.88
C LYS A 135 -4.57 8.04 2.20
N ALA A 136 -4.56 6.78 1.76
CA ALA A 136 -5.71 6.15 1.13
C ALA A 136 -6.93 6.10 2.08
N LEU A 137 -6.71 5.82 3.37
CA LEU A 137 -7.77 5.85 4.38
C LEU A 137 -8.36 7.26 4.55
N ALA A 138 -7.51 8.29 4.68
CA ALA A 138 -7.96 9.66 4.84
C ALA A 138 -8.79 10.14 3.63
N VAL A 139 -8.32 9.86 2.42
CA VAL A 139 -9.04 10.17 1.19
C VAL A 139 -10.39 9.44 1.12
N HIS A 140 -10.45 8.18 1.53
CA HIS A 140 -11.70 7.43 1.59
C HIS A 140 -12.71 8.05 2.58
N HIS A 141 -12.25 8.45 3.78
CA HIS A 141 -13.10 9.16 4.73
C HIS A 141 -13.62 10.50 4.18
N TRP A 142 -12.77 11.24 3.46
CA TRP A 142 -13.20 12.48 2.80
C TRP A 142 -14.24 12.22 1.70
N ALA A 143 -14.08 11.15 0.92
CA ALA A 143 -15.05 10.76 -0.10
C ALA A 143 -16.43 10.44 0.50
N LEU A 144 -16.46 9.69 1.59
CA LEU A 144 -17.71 9.37 2.30
C LEU A 144 -18.36 10.62 2.91
N ALA A 145 -17.57 11.52 3.49
CA ALA A 145 -18.09 12.76 4.06
C ALA A 145 -18.66 13.69 2.98
N ALA A 146 -18.02 13.76 1.81
CA ALA A 146 -18.50 14.54 0.67
C ALA A 146 -19.83 13.99 0.12
N GLU A 147 -19.94 12.67 -0.05
CA GLU A 147 -21.19 12.02 -0.47
C GLU A 147 -22.32 12.25 0.53
N ALA A 148 -22.04 12.18 1.83
CA ALA A 148 -23.03 12.46 2.88
C ALA A 148 -23.47 13.94 2.92
N ALA A 149 -22.57 14.88 2.60
CA ALA A 149 -22.86 16.31 2.57
C ALA A 149 -23.66 16.73 1.31
N ASP A 150 -23.55 15.97 0.22
CA ASP A 150 -24.27 16.20 -1.04
C ASP A 150 -25.70 15.61 -1.02
N VAL A 151 -26.07 14.92 0.06
CA VAL A 151 -27.47 14.52 0.29
C VAL A 151 -28.28 15.79 0.57
N PRO A 152 -29.30 16.12 -0.26
CA PRO A 152 -30.12 17.29 -0.02
C PRO A 152 -30.79 17.15 1.34
N ILE A 153 -30.36 17.96 2.29
CA ILE A 153 -31.03 18.09 3.57
C ILE A 153 -32.39 18.70 3.22
N HIS A 154 -33.46 17.90 3.27
CA HIS A 154 -34.81 18.44 3.30
C HIS A 154 -34.90 19.26 4.59
N VAL A 155 -34.58 20.55 4.49
CA VAL A 155 -34.82 21.51 5.55
C VAL A 155 -36.34 21.64 5.59
N GLU A 156 -36.98 20.87 6.46
CA GLU A 156 -38.35 21.17 6.87
C GLU A 156 -38.31 22.59 7.45
N HIS A 157 -38.68 23.58 6.64
CA HIS A 157 -39.01 24.91 7.11
C HIS A 157 -40.25 24.78 8.00
N ARG A 158 -40.03 24.45 9.28
CA ARG A 158 -41.05 24.64 10.30
C ARG A 158 -41.28 26.14 10.42
N HIS A 159 -42.36 26.61 9.82
CA HIS A 159 -42.87 27.94 10.06
C HIS A 159 -43.07 28.13 11.57
N PRO A 160 -42.52 29.20 12.18
CA PRO A 160 -42.89 29.54 13.53
C PRO A 160 -44.39 29.87 13.53
N LEU A 161 -45.17 29.07 14.25
CA LEU A 161 -46.55 29.41 14.56
C LEU A 161 -46.51 30.68 15.41
N CYS A 162 -46.94 31.80 14.81
CA CYS A 162 -47.35 33.00 15.53
C CYS A 162 -48.68 32.76 16.25
#